data_AF-A0A2N5SMP3-F1
#
_entry.id   AF-A0A2N5SMP3-F1
#
_cell.length_a   1.000
_cell.length_b   1.000
_cell.length_c   1.000
_cell.angle_alpha   90.00
_cell.angle_beta   90.00
_cell.angle_gamma   90.00
#
_symmetry.space_group_name_H-M   'P 1'
#
loop_
_entity.id
_entity.type
_entity.pdbx_description
1 polymer ?
#
loop_
_entity_poly.entity_id
_entity_poly.type
_entity_poly.pdbx_seq_one_letter_code
_entity_poly.pdbx_strand_id
1 'polypeptide(L)'
;MLDKLMFQRMALCTEGKILFPRSRKLQILYNNLLSDRALLEELLGIILNRRYLQPRPTPRNCDELDLAKLFSMPKADFRQSARTTKLGFMQVLNEICMHPVFHCRGIQPQLPVPHQLALTLKRLGSNGNGAWVGIFLRNLNVGQGTVVKVTCCVLKAILLLGRRYVSWPDAARRAEISKVMSDEGFPGCVGFVDGTTIPLFQRPGFDGEVFYDQKRCYSINAQIICDCDKYITSFITGWPGSCGDSRVYKRMQLHQNPSHFFDEGQYLLADLAYELTKTVIPAYKSPASNIRLNLDFNYCLAKSRVQNKHTIGVLKAWWSSLQEMRLHLY
;
A
#
# COMPACT_ATOMS: atom_id res chain seq x y z
N MET A 1 -20.50 -26.01 29.79
CA MET A 1 -20.38 -26.97 30.91
C MET A 1 -20.51 -28.39 30.36
N LEU A 2 -19.64 -28.80 29.42
CA LEU A 2 -19.67 -30.17 28.86
C LEU A 2 -18.33 -30.70 28.27
N ASP A 3 -17.23 -29.95 28.26
CA ASP A 3 -15.94 -30.46 27.71
C ASP A 3 -14.78 -30.57 28.72
N LYS A 4 -15.02 -30.41 30.03
CA LYS A 4 -13.98 -30.55 31.06
C LYS A 4 -13.97 -31.91 31.78
N LEU A 5 -14.88 -32.84 31.44
CA LEU A 5 -15.09 -34.09 32.19
C LEU A 5 -14.74 -35.38 31.43
N MET A 6 -14.39 -35.33 30.14
CA MET A 6 -14.02 -36.53 29.36
C MET A 6 -12.53 -36.95 29.48
N PHE A 7 -11.68 -36.14 30.11
CA PHE A 7 -10.24 -36.44 30.24
C PHE A 7 -9.82 -36.93 31.64
N GLN A 8 -10.76 -37.39 32.47
CA GLN A 8 -10.43 -38.11 33.70
C GLN A 8 -10.38 -39.61 33.47
N ARG A 9 -9.16 -40.15 33.60
CA ARG A 9 -8.78 -41.57 33.73
C ARG A 9 -8.78 -42.43 32.46
N MET A 10 -7.91 -42.09 31.52
CA MET A 10 -7.08 -43.13 30.87
C MET A 10 -5.65 -42.94 31.37
N ALA A 11 -5.16 -43.86 32.20
CA ALA A 11 -3.75 -43.90 32.57
C ALA A 11 -2.96 -44.31 31.32
N LEU A 12 -2.57 -43.33 30.51
CA LEU A 12 -1.75 -43.54 29.32
C LEU A 12 -0.48 -44.31 29.72
N CYS A 13 -0.23 -45.43 29.04
CA CYS A 13 0.95 -46.24 29.25
C CYS A 13 2.20 -45.40 28.92
N THR A 14 3.09 -45.19 29.89
CA THR A 14 4.34 -44.44 29.68
C THR A 14 5.25 -45.20 28.71
N GLU A 15 5.99 -44.51 27.84
CA GLU A 15 6.91 -45.13 26.86
C GLU A 15 7.88 -46.12 27.48
N GLY A 16 8.40 -45.82 28.69
CA GLY A 16 9.23 -46.77 29.43
C GLY A 16 8.53 -48.11 29.73
N LYS A 17 7.21 -48.11 29.99
CA LYS A 17 6.41 -49.32 30.21
C LYS A 17 6.19 -50.13 28.93
N ILE A 18 6.20 -49.48 27.76
CA ILE A 18 6.08 -50.13 26.45
C ILE A 18 7.41 -50.79 26.07
N LEU A 19 8.52 -50.07 26.23
CA LEU A 19 9.85 -50.53 25.86
C LEU A 19 10.44 -51.55 26.85
N PHE A 20 10.12 -51.44 28.13
CA PHE A 20 10.68 -52.30 29.18
C PHE A 20 9.59 -52.91 30.08
N PRO A 21 8.70 -53.78 29.55
CA PRO A 21 7.50 -54.23 30.26
C PRO A 21 7.78 -55.05 31.54
N ARG A 22 8.97 -55.66 31.65
CA ARG A 22 9.34 -56.55 32.76
C ARG A 22 10.32 -55.95 33.78
N SER A 23 10.83 -54.74 33.57
CA SER A 23 11.83 -54.12 34.44
C SER A 23 11.42 -52.74 34.92
N ARG A 24 10.90 -52.67 36.15
CA ARG A 24 10.45 -51.41 36.77
C ARG A 24 11.60 -50.40 36.96
N LYS A 25 12.83 -50.88 37.20
CA LYS A 25 14.01 -50.01 37.30
C LYS A 25 14.32 -49.31 35.97
N LEU A 26 14.31 -50.03 34.85
CA LEU A 26 14.58 -49.47 33.52
C LEU A 26 13.44 -48.56 33.03
N GLN A 27 12.18 -48.86 33.37
CA GLN A 27 11.04 -47.97 33.11
C GLN A 27 11.22 -46.60 33.75
N ILE A 28 11.62 -46.58 35.04
CA ILE A 28 11.84 -45.35 35.80
C ILE A 28 13.06 -44.59 35.26
N LEU A 29 14.14 -45.31 34.95
CA LEU A 29 15.36 -44.72 34.38
C LEU A 29 15.06 -44.06 33.03
N TYR A 30 14.38 -44.74 32.12
CA TYR A 30 14.01 -44.22 30.80
C TYR A 30 13.05 -43.02 30.91
N ASN A 31 12.01 -43.11 31.74
CA ASN A 31 11.09 -42.00 31.91
C ASN A 31 11.76 -40.76 32.53
N ASN A 32 12.70 -40.95 33.46
CA ASN A 32 13.37 -39.83 34.13
C ASN A 32 14.56 -39.25 33.35
N LEU A 33 15.25 -40.04 32.52
CA LEU A 33 16.47 -39.61 31.83
C LEU A 33 16.29 -39.36 30.33
N LEU A 34 15.29 -39.99 29.69
CA LEU A 34 15.18 -40.06 28.22
C LEU A 34 13.77 -39.76 27.70
N SER A 35 12.74 -39.58 28.55
CA SER A 35 11.42 -39.24 28.03
C SER A 35 11.36 -37.78 27.61
N ASP A 36 11.21 -37.56 26.31
CA ASP A 36 11.02 -36.24 25.69
C ASP A 36 9.82 -35.48 26.25
N ARG A 37 8.95 -36.14 27.02
CA ARG A 37 7.72 -35.58 27.60
C ARG A 37 7.98 -34.48 28.62
N ALA A 38 9.00 -34.62 29.48
CA ALA A 38 9.34 -33.59 30.46
C ALA A 38 9.94 -32.34 29.78
N LEU A 39 10.82 -32.55 28.79
CA LEU A 39 11.35 -31.49 27.95
C LEU A 39 10.25 -30.81 27.12
N LEU A 40 9.29 -31.57 26.60
CA LEU A 40 8.13 -31.03 25.87
C LEU A 40 7.23 -30.20 26.79
N GLU A 41 6.92 -30.67 27.99
CA GLU A 41 6.11 -29.90 28.95
C GLU A 41 6.81 -28.60 29.38
N GLU A 42 8.13 -28.64 29.58
CA GLU A 42 8.94 -27.46 29.90
C GLU A 42 9.00 -26.48 28.71
N LEU A 43 9.26 -26.97 27.50
CA LEU A 43 9.26 -26.16 26.28
C LEU A 43 7.88 -25.55 25.99
N LEU A 44 6.82 -26.33 26.20
CA LEU A 44 5.44 -25.89 26.00
C LEU A 44 5.03 -24.88 27.08
N GLY A 45 5.50 -25.07 28.32
CA GLY A 45 5.41 -24.07 29.39
C GLY A 45 6.16 -22.77 29.05
N ILE A 46 7.34 -22.86 28.45
CA ILE A 46 8.12 -21.70 27.97
C ILE A 46 7.36 -20.98 26.83
N ILE A 47 6.81 -21.72 25.87
CA ILE A 47 6.06 -21.16 24.74
C ILE A 47 4.76 -20.48 25.22
N LEU A 48 4.01 -21.11 26.12
CA LEU A 48 2.74 -20.57 26.62
C LEU A 48 2.95 -19.36 27.53
N ASN A 49 4.02 -19.32 28.33
CA ASN A 49 4.29 -18.22 29.26
C ASN A 49 5.11 -17.08 28.66
N ARG A 50 5.75 -17.27 27.50
CA ARG A 50 6.50 -16.21 26.82
C ARG A 50 5.80 -15.78 25.54
N ARG A 51 5.46 -14.49 25.47
CA ARG A 51 4.98 -13.87 24.22
C ARG A 51 6.01 -13.95 23.08
N TYR A 52 7.30 -14.09 23.40
CA TYR A 52 8.39 -14.20 22.44
C TYR A 52 9.40 -15.26 22.91
N LEU A 53 9.79 -16.16 22.00
CA LEU A 53 10.74 -17.24 22.29
C LEU A 53 12.19 -16.76 22.43
N GLN A 54 12.49 -15.60 21.86
CA GLN A 54 13.81 -14.97 21.92
C GLN A 54 13.71 -13.66 22.73
N PRO A 55 14.70 -13.34 23.60
CA PRO A 55 14.77 -12.04 24.25
C PRO A 55 14.82 -10.95 23.18
N ARG A 56 13.97 -9.91 23.30
CA ARG A 56 14.13 -8.74 22.44
C ARG A 56 15.41 -8.01 22.86
N PRO A 57 16.27 -7.61 21.92
CA PRO A 57 17.30 -6.63 22.23
C PRO A 57 16.63 -5.39 22.85
N THR A 58 17.21 -4.87 23.92
CA THR A 58 16.73 -3.64 24.55
C THR A 58 16.73 -2.54 23.48
N PRO A 59 15.61 -1.84 23.28
CA PRO A 59 15.62 -0.70 22.37
C PRO A 59 16.64 0.30 22.90
N ARG A 60 17.55 0.76 22.04
CA ARG A 60 18.38 1.94 22.37
C ARG A 60 17.41 3.08 22.63
N ASN A 61 17.64 3.85 23.69
CA ASN A 61 16.90 5.08 23.90
C ASN A 61 17.02 5.91 22.62
N CYS A 62 15.88 6.42 22.16
CA CYS A 62 15.82 7.32 21.03
C CYS A 62 16.55 8.58 21.46
N ASP A 63 17.85 8.69 21.17
CA ASP A 63 18.46 10.01 20.99
C ASP A 63 17.57 10.68 19.96
N GLU A 64 16.85 11.71 20.39
CA GLU A 64 15.73 12.32 19.66
C GLU A 64 16.01 12.32 18.16
N LEU A 65 15.14 11.68 17.36
CA LEU A 65 15.15 11.92 15.93
C LEU A 65 15.05 13.44 15.76
N ASP A 66 16.18 14.06 15.45
CA ASP A 66 16.32 15.49 15.60
C ASP A 66 15.60 16.18 14.44
N LEU A 67 14.35 16.58 14.70
CA LEU A 67 13.59 17.39 13.76
C LEU A 67 14.31 18.70 13.48
N ALA A 68 15.06 19.27 14.44
CA ALA A 68 15.85 20.45 14.20
C ALA A 68 16.95 20.14 13.18
N LYS A 69 17.58 18.96 13.24
CA LYS A 69 18.49 18.50 12.18
C LYS A 69 17.80 18.29 10.84
N LEU A 70 16.59 17.72 10.80
CA LEU A 70 15.83 17.58 9.56
C LEU A 70 15.51 18.96 8.96
N PHE A 71 15.03 19.90 9.77
CA PHE A 71 14.65 21.24 9.33
C PHE A 71 15.84 22.19 9.12
N SER A 72 17.02 21.90 9.65
CA SER A 72 18.25 22.65 9.37
C SER A 72 18.90 22.25 8.05
N MET A 73 18.52 21.11 7.46
CA MET A 73 19.02 20.68 6.15
C MET A 73 18.73 21.70 5.03
N PRO A 74 19.61 21.76 4.01
CA PRO A 74 19.33 22.45 2.75
C PRO A 74 18.00 22.01 2.13
N LYS A 75 17.38 22.91 1.36
CA LYS A 75 16.05 22.65 0.76
C LYS A 75 16.04 21.39 -0.13
N ALA A 76 17.12 21.11 -0.84
CA ALA A 76 17.25 19.92 -1.69
C ALA A 76 17.24 18.62 -0.86
N ASP A 77 18.09 18.55 0.16
CA ASP A 77 18.22 17.37 1.03
C ASP A 77 16.95 17.10 1.84
N PHE A 78 16.29 18.17 2.31
CA PHE A 78 14.97 18.06 2.95
C PHE A 78 13.95 17.46 1.99
N ARG A 79 13.89 17.96 0.74
CA ARG A 79 12.96 17.43 -0.27
C ARG A 79 13.23 15.97 -0.59
N GLN A 80 14.50 15.57 -0.67
CA GLN A 80 14.86 14.17 -0.90
C GLN A 80 14.46 13.27 0.28
N SER A 81 14.63 13.76 1.52
CA SER A 81 14.35 12.98 2.73
C SER A 81 12.86 12.92 3.08
N ALA A 82 12.20 14.07 3.12
CA ALA A 82 10.80 14.23 3.50
C ALA A 82 9.84 14.09 2.31
N ARG A 83 10.35 13.99 1.07
CA ARG A 83 9.53 13.94 -0.15
C ARG A 83 8.57 15.11 -0.28
N THR A 84 8.88 16.27 0.30
CA THR A 84 8.06 17.49 0.17
C THR A 84 8.89 18.72 0.52
N THR A 85 8.38 19.91 0.27
CA THR A 85 9.01 21.16 0.73
C THR A 85 8.78 21.34 2.23
N LYS A 86 9.61 22.15 2.91
CA LYS A 86 9.38 22.49 4.33
C LYS A 86 7.99 23.08 4.56
N LEU A 87 7.53 23.94 3.64
CA LEU A 87 6.18 24.49 3.66
C LEU A 87 5.11 23.41 3.52
N GLY A 88 5.24 22.52 2.52
CA GLY A 88 4.29 21.43 2.30
C GLY A 88 4.24 20.46 3.49
N PHE A 89 5.38 20.20 4.12
CA PHE A 89 5.44 19.42 5.35
C PHE A 89 4.63 20.07 6.47
N MET A 90 4.81 21.38 6.70
CA MET A 90 4.07 22.11 7.72
C MET A 90 2.57 22.19 7.43
N GLN A 91 2.18 22.35 6.15
CA GLN A 91 0.78 22.32 5.74
C GLN A 91 0.12 20.98 6.08
N VAL A 92 0.74 19.86 5.70
CA VAL A 92 0.22 18.53 6.02
C VAL A 92 0.20 18.31 7.54
N LEU A 93 1.25 18.73 8.24
CA LEU A 93 1.32 18.62 9.70
C LEU A 93 0.17 19.35 10.39
N ASN A 94 -0.12 20.59 9.98
CA ASN A 94 -1.20 21.39 10.56
C ASN A 94 -2.59 20.79 10.31
N GLU A 95 -2.78 20.13 9.17
CA GLU A 95 -4.05 19.46 8.84
C GLU A 95 -4.25 18.16 9.64
N ILE A 96 -3.18 17.45 9.99
CA ILE A 96 -3.28 16.14 10.68
C ILE A 96 -3.05 16.22 12.20
N CYS A 97 -2.43 17.28 12.74
CA CYS A 97 -1.94 17.30 14.12
C CYS A 97 -3.04 17.11 15.18
N MET A 98 -4.25 17.59 14.90
CA MET A 98 -5.41 17.47 15.80
C MET A 98 -6.19 16.16 15.62
N HIS A 99 -5.72 15.25 14.77
CA HIS A 99 -6.45 14.03 14.48
C HIS A 99 -6.46 13.07 15.69
N PRO A 100 -7.62 12.50 16.08
CA PRO A 100 -7.74 11.67 17.29
C PRO A 100 -6.80 10.45 17.37
N VAL A 101 -6.31 9.95 16.24
CA VAL A 101 -5.33 8.85 16.17
C VAL A 101 -3.99 9.17 16.84
N PHE A 102 -3.69 10.45 17.04
CA PHE A 102 -2.47 10.92 17.70
C PHE A 102 -2.68 11.21 19.19
N HIS A 103 -3.92 11.15 19.68
CA HIS A 103 -4.20 11.29 21.11
C HIS A 103 -3.84 10.00 21.84
N CYS A 104 -2.83 10.06 22.71
CA CYS A 104 -2.41 8.93 23.52
C CYS A 104 -3.53 8.50 24.46
N ARG A 105 -3.93 7.23 24.38
CA ARG A 105 -4.85 6.59 25.35
C ARG A 105 -4.12 5.64 26.32
N GLY A 106 -2.79 5.63 26.33
CA GLY A 106 -1.98 4.69 27.11
C GLY A 106 -0.94 5.39 27.99
N ILE A 107 -0.29 4.60 28.84
CA ILE A 107 0.68 5.07 29.85
C ILE A 107 1.95 5.64 29.22
N GLN A 108 2.35 5.15 28.04
CA GLN A 108 3.51 5.68 27.32
C GLN A 108 3.12 6.72 26.28
N PRO A 109 3.81 7.88 26.24
CA PRO A 109 3.57 8.90 25.22
C PRO A 109 3.90 8.36 23.83
N GLN A 110 3.09 8.74 22.85
CA GLN A 110 3.37 8.48 21.45
C GLN A 110 4.48 9.41 20.96
N LEU A 111 5.22 8.97 19.96
CA LEU A 111 6.18 9.82 19.27
C LEU A 111 5.49 11.12 18.78
N PRO A 112 6.12 12.30 18.84
CA PRO A 112 5.47 13.54 18.40
C PRO A 112 5.01 13.45 16.93
N VAL A 113 3.89 14.10 16.61
CA VAL A 113 3.28 14.03 15.26
C VAL A 113 4.24 14.41 14.13
N PRO A 114 5.11 15.43 14.25
CA PRO A 114 6.01 15.76 13.15
C PRO A 114 7.07 14.68 12.91
N HIS A 115 7.58 14.02 13.95
CA HIS A 115 8.44 12.84 13.81
C HIS A 115 7.71 11.69 13.11
N GLN A 116 6.45 11.47 13.49
CA GLN A 116 5.61 10.46 12.87
C GLN A 116 5.41 10.70 11.38
N LEU A 117 5.14 11.95 11.01
CA LEU A 117 4.99 12.38 9.62
C LEU A 117 6.30 12.21 8.84
N ALA A 118 7.42 12.69 9.38
CA ALA A 118 8.74 12.58 8.74
C ALA A 118 9.13 11.12 8.48
N LEU A 119 8.93 10.24 9.46
CA LEU A 119 9.18 8.80 9.32
C LEU A 119 8.29 8.18 8.24
N THR A 120 7.00 8.54 8.23
CA THR A 120 6.03 8.01 7.26
C THR A 120 6.38 8.45 5.84
N LEU A 121 6.64 9.73 5.62
CA LEU A 121 7.00 10.26 4.31
C LEU A 121 8.30 9.64 3.78
N LYS A 122 9.31 9.51 4.64
CA LYS A 122 10.57 8.84 4.30
C LYS A 122 10.35 7.37 3.93
N ARG A 123 9.44 6.67 4.63
CA ARG A 123 9.09 5.28 4.32
C ARG A 123 8.37 5.15 2.97
N LEU A 124 7.38 5.99 2.69
CA LEU A 124 6.64 6.00 1.41
C LEU A 124 7.55 6.42 0.24
N GLY A 125 8.54 7.26 0.52
CA GLY A 125 9.56 7.67 -0.44
C GLY A 125 10.64 6.63 -0.72
N SER A 126 10.68 5.50 -0.05
CA SER A 126 11.72 4.49 -0.22
C SER A 126 11.19 3.22 -0.89
N ASN A 127 12.05 2.51 -1.63
CA ASN A 127 11.78 1.20 -2.23
C ASN A 127 12.88 0.19 -1.85
N GLY A 128 12.69 -1.09 -2.18
CA GLY A 128 13.70 -2.13 -1.99
C GLY A 128 14.23 -2.20 -0.56
N ASN A 129 15.55 -2.38 -0.44
CA ASN A 129 16.23 -2.42 0.85
C ASN A 129 16.07 -1.10 1.62
N GLY A 130 15.97 0.05 0.92
CA GLY A 130 15.70 1.38 1.49
C GLY A 130 14.36 1.48 2.24
N ALA A 131 13.35 0.72 1.79
CA ALA A 131 12.03 0.64 2.43
C ALA A 131 11.99 -0.37 3.59
N TRP A 132 13.09 -1.09 3.84
CA TRP A 132 13.15 -2.06 4.93
C TRP A 132 13.05 -1.36 6.28
N VAL A 133 12.11 -1.83 7.10
CA VAL A 133 11.76 -1.19 8.37
C VAL A 133 12.96 -1.11 9.32
N GLY A 134 13.91 -2.05 9.26
CA GLY A 134 15.09 -1.98 10.12
C GLY A 134 16.22 -1.07 9.64
N ILE A 135 16.14 -0.42 8.46
CA ILE A 135 17.02 0.73 8.15
C ILE A 135 16.64 1.91 9.06
N PHE A 136 15.36 2.10 9.36
CA PHE A 136 14.89 3.10 10.32
C PHE A 136 15.33 2.76 11.76
N LEU A 137 15.47 1.47 12.08
CA LEU A 137 16.04 1.03 13.35
C LEU A 137 17.53 1.39 13.47
N ARG A 138 18.30 1.23 12.39
CA ARG A 138 19.75 1.56 12.40
C ARG A 138 20.04 3.06 12.33
N ASN A 139 19.25 3.80 11.55
CA ASN A 139 19.54 5.21 11.26
C ASN A 139 18.82 6.18 12.20
N LEU A 140 17.72 5.75 12.84
CA LEU A 140 16.86 6.61 13.64
C LEU A 140 16.52 6.00 15.01
N ASN A 141 17.13 4.86 15.36
CA ASN A 141 16.91 4.13 16.62
C ASN A 141 15.42 3.80 16.91
N VAL A 142 14.58 3.68 15.88
CA VAL A 142 13.15 3.38 16.04
C VAL A 142 12.88 1.88 15.91
N GLY A 143 12.17 1.30 16.89
CA GLY A 143 11.71 -0.09 16.84
C GLY A 143 10.87 -0.41 15.60
N GLN A 144 11.02 -1.60 15.00
CA GLN A 144 10.31 -1.95 13.77
C GLN A 144 8.78 -1.84 13.90
N GLY A 145 8.22 -2.32 15.01
CA GLY A 145 6.78 -2.20 15.29
C GLY A 145 6.31 -0.75 15.43
N THR A 146 7.17 0.15 15.90
CA THR A 146 6.87 1.58 16.01
C THR A 146 6.73 2.22 14.64
N VAL A 147 7.65 1.93 13.71
CA VAL A 147 7.58 2.46 12.33
C VAL A 147 6.28 2.05 11.65
N VAL A 148 5.88 0.77 11.79
CA VAL A 148 4.61 0.28 11.22
C VAL A 148 3.41 1.00 11.85
N LYS A 149 3.36 1.07 13.18
CA LYS A 149 2.28 1.75 13.91
C LYS A 149 2.15 3.22 13.51
N VAL A 150 3.26 3.95 13.50
CA VAL A 150 3.33 5.36 13.12
C VAL A 150 2.88 5.59 11.68
N THR A 151 3.34 4.75 10.75
CA THR A 151 2.91 4.80 9.35
C THR A 151 1.40 4.65 9.25
N CYS A 152 0.82 3.66 9.94
CA CYS A 152 -0.63 3.45 9.94
C CYS A 152 -1.40 4.63 10.56
N CYS A 153 -0.90 5.23 11.64
CA CYS A 153 -1.53 6.41 12.25
C CYS A 153 -1.58 7.59 11.28
N VAL A 154 -0.44 7.91 10.65
CA VAL A 154 -0.35 9.02 9.69
C VAL A 154 -1.19 8.75 8.44
N LEU A 155 -1.15 7.54 7.88
CA LEU A 155 -1.97 7.18 6.73
C LEU A 155 -3.47 7.30 7.05
N LYS A 156 -3.92 6.89 8.23
CA LYS A 156 -5.33 7.06 8.65
C LYS A 156 -5.74 8.53 8.66
N ALA A 157 -4.91 9.41 9.22
CA ALA A 157 -5.20 10.84 9.26
C ALA A 157 -5.24 11.45 7.85
N ILE A 158 -4.26 11.12 7.00
CA ILE A 158 -4.19 11.62 5.61
C ILE A 158 -5.36 11.11 4.77
N LEU A 159 -5.76 9.84 4.92
CA LEU A 159 -6.85 9.25 4.14
C LEU A 159 -8.20 9.95 4.40
N LEU A 160 -8.44 10.48 5.61
CA LEU A 160 -9.64 11.28 5.88
C LEU A 160 -9.65 12.61 5.11
N LEU A 161 -8.47 13.18 4.85
CA LEU A 161 -8.33 14.37 4.00
C LEU A 161 -8.48 14.05 2.50
N GLY A 162 -8.40 12.77 2.12
CA GLY A 162 -8.33 12.34 0.71
C GLY A 162 -9.43 12.93 -0.18
N ARG A 163 -10.69 12.96 0.30
CA ARG A 163 -11.83 13.51 -0.47
C ARG A 163 -11.75 15.01 -0.73
N ARG A 164 -10.98 15.75 0.06
CA ARG A 164 -10.76 17.20 -0.12
C ARG A 164 -9.77 17.49 -1.24
N TYR A 165 -8.81 16.60 -1.46
CA TYR A 165 -7.72 16.79 -2.43
C TYR A 165 -7.89 15.98 -3.70
N VAL A 166 -8.61 14.85 -3.64
CA VAL A 166 -8.94 14.01 -4.79
C VAL A 166 -10.45 13.97 -4.89
N SER A 167 -10.97 14.86 -5.72
CA SER A 167 -12.38 14.96 -6.06
C SER A 167 -12.54 15.15 -7.54
N TRP A 168 -13.68 14.69 -8.06
CA TRP A 168 -14.05 14.97 -9.43
C TRP A 168 -14.21 16.49 -9.63
N PRO A 169 -13.67 17.07 -10.72
CA PRO A 169 -13.79 18.50 -10.99
C PRO A 169 -15.25 18.91 -11.12
N ASP A 170 -15.58 20.13 -10.66
CA ASP A 170 -16.89 20.73 -10.87
C ASP A 170 -17.12 21.11 -12.35
N ALA A 171 -18.33 21.55 -12.68
CA ALA A 171 -18.70 21.89 -14.05
C ALA A 171 -17.85 23.03 -14.64
N ALA A 172 -17.50 24.03 -13.82
CA ALA A 172 -16.67 25.15 -14.26
C ALA A 172 -15.26 24.67 -14.62
N ARG A 173 -14.64 23.87 -13.76
CA ARG A 173 -13.33 23.29 -13.99
C ARG A 173 -13.33 22.32 -15.17
N ARG A 174 -14.38 21.51 -15.35
CA ARG A 174 -14.52 20.65 -16.55
C ARG A 174 -14.62 21.46 -17.84
N ALA A 175 -15.32 22.60 -17.82
CA ALA A 175 -15.38 23.49 -18.98
C ALA A 175 -14.02 24.11 -19.30
N GLU A 176 -13.24 24.50 -18.29
CA GLU A 176 -11.84 24.96 -18.48
C GLU A 176 -10.98 23.88 -19.12
N ILE A 177 -11.00 22.66 -18.59
CA ILE A 177 -10.22 21.53 -19.12
C ILE A 177 -10.64 21.25 -20.57
N SER A 178 -11.95 21.18 -20.84
CA SER A 178 -12.48 20.96 -22.19
C SER A 178 -12.04 22.03 -23.18
N LYS A 179 -11.95 23.29 -22.74
CA LYS A 179 -11.43 24.39 -23.58
C LYS A 179 -9.96 24.18 -23.93
N VAL A 180 -9.11 23.88 -22.95
CA VAL A 180 -7.68 23.58 -23.18
C VAL A 180 -7.52 22.38 -24.10
N MET A 181 -8.29 21.32 -23.88
CA MET A 181 -8.23 20.12 -24.70
C MET A 181 -8.79 20.34 -26.12
N SER A 182 -9.73 21.27 -26.30
CA SER A 182 -10.22 21.67 -27.62
C SER A 182 -9.11 22.26 -28.49
N ASP A 183 -8.20 23.04 -27.90
CA ASP A 183 -7.04 23.60 -28.61
C ASP A 183 -6.03 22.49 -29.01
N GLU A 184 -6.03 21.36 -28.30
CA GLU A 184 -5.28 20.14 -28.66
C GLU A 184 -6.02 19.23 -29.68
N GLY A 185 -7.23 19.59 -30.08
CA GLY A 185 -8.04 18.82 -31.03
C GLY A 185 -9.00 17.81 -30.40
N PHE A 186 -9.22 17.88 -29.08
CA PHE A 186 -10.11 17.01 -28.31
C PHE A 186 -11.20 17.81 -27.58
N PRO A 187 -12.15 18.44 -28.31
CA PRO A 187 -13.25 19.17 -27.70
C PRO A 187 -14.12 18.22 -26.86
N GLY A 188 -14.50 18.63 -25.65
CA GLY A 188 -15.28 17.81 -24.72
C GLY A 188 -14.44 16.89 -23.83
N CYS A 189 -13.13 16.80 -24.04
CA CYS A 189 -12.27 15.99 -23.16
C CYS A 189 -12.11 16.67 -21.79
N VAL A 190 -12.44 15.95 -20.72
CA VAL A 190 -12.33 16.45 -19.33
C VAL A 190 -11.22 15.77 -18.53
N GLY A 191 -10.41 14.94 -19.19
CA GLY A 191 -9.26 14.29 -18.59
C GLY A 191 -8.85 12.99 -19.27
N PHE A 192 -7.97 12.27 -18.62
CA PHE A 192 -7.37 11.05 -19.13
C PHE A 192 -7.51 9.93 -18.13
N VAL A 193 -7.78 8.71 -18.60
CA VAL A 193 -7.74 7.50 -17.78
C VAL A 193 -6.62 6.59 -18.25
N ASP A 194 -5.85 6.05 -17.31
CA ASP A 194 -4.80 5.09 -17.60
C ASP A 194 -4.62 4.11 -16.43
N GLY A 195 -4.26 2.88 -16.81
CA GLY A 195 -4.03 1.80 -15.88
C GLY A 195 -2.59 1.76 -15.40
N THR A 196 -2.37 1.34 -14.16
CA THR A 196 -1.02 1.14 -13.65
C THR A 196 -0.96 0.00 -12.66
N THR A 197 0.07 -0.84 -12.79
CA THR A 197 0.33 -1.93 -11.85
C THR A 197 1.32 -1.49 -10.78
N ILE A 198 1.06 -1.86 -9.52
CA ILE A 198 1.90 -1.63 -8.35
C ILE A 198 2.52 -2.99 -7.99
N PRO A 199 3.80 -3.23 -8.29
CA PRO A 199 4.45 -4.49 -7.97
C PRO A 199 4.49 -4.73 -6.47
N LEU A 200 4.29 -5.99 -6.07
CA LEU A 200 4.40 -6.47 -4.70
C LEU A 200 5.77 -7.13 -4.52
N PHE A 201 6.41 -6.87 -3.39
CA PHE A 201 7.70 -7.48 -3.04
C PHE A 201 7.60 -9.01 -2.91
N GLN A 202 6.45 -9.52 -2.52
CA GLN A 202 6.23 -10.94 -2.24
C GLN A 202 4.88 -11.40 -2.78
N ARG A 203 4.79 -12.72 -3.00
CA ARG A 203 3.52 -13.38 -3.31
C ARG A 203 2.52 -13.17 -2.16
N PRO A 204 1.28 -12.74 -2.44
CA PRO A 204 0.20 -12.76 -1.46
C PRO A 204 -0.02 -14.15 -0.87
N GLY A 205 -0.34 -14.23 0.43
CA GLY A 205 -0.57 -15.49 1.14
C GLY A 205 -1.81 -16.22 0.62
N PHE A 206 -2.90 -15.49 0.44
CA PHE A 206 -4.15 -15.98 -0.12
C PHE A 206 -4.25 -15.67 -1.63
N ASP A 207 -4.67 -16.66 -2.41
CA ASP A 207 -4.90 -16.56 -3.87
C ASP A 207 -3.79 -15.86 -4.66
N GLY A 208 -2.52 -16.04 -4.28
CA GLY A 208 -1.41 -15.29 -4.88
C GLY A 208 -1.29 -15.40 -6.41
N GLU A 209 -1.87 -16.44 -7.03
CA GLU A 209 -1.91 -16.61 -8.49
C GLU A 209 -2.71 -15.51 -9.19
N VAL A 210 -3.79 -14.99 -8.59
CA VAL A 210 -4.59 -13.93 -9.22
C VAL A 210 -3.82 -12.61 -9.29
N PHE A 211 -2.81 -12.43 -8.45
CA PHE A 211 -1.96 -11.24 -8.46
C PHE A 211 -0.80 -11.35 -9.44
N TYR A 212 -0.56 -12.53 -10.00
CA TYR A 212 0.51 -12.73 -10.98
C TYR A 212 0.09 -12.18 -12.34
N ASP A 213 0.76 -11.12 -12.77
CA ASP A 213 0.40 -10.37 -13.97
C ASP A 213 1.16 -10.84 -15.23
N GLN A 214 0.80 -10.24 -16.36
CA GLN A 214 1.41 -10.54 -17.66
C GLN A 214 2.89 -10.16 -17.73
N LYS A 215 3.39 -9.32 -16.80
CA LYS A 215 4.80 -8.94 -16.66
C LYS A 215 5.56 -9.93 -15.77
N ARG A 216 4.95 -11.06 -15.41
CA ARG A 216 5.54 -12.13 -14.60
C ARG A 216 5.93 -11.63 -13.20
N CYS A 217 5.17 -10.68 -12.65
CA CYS A 217 5.35 -10.24 -11.27
C CYS A 217 4.00 -10.22 -10.53
N TYR A 218 4.06 -10.32 -9.20
CA TYR A 218 2.88 -10.12 -8.36
C TYR A 218 2.60 -8.62 -8.28
N SER A 219 1.39 -8.18 -8.63
CA SER A 219 1.06 -6.76 -8.63
C SER A 219 -0.41 -6.48 -8.30
N ILE A 220 -0.69 -5.23 -7.92
CA ILE A 220 -2.05 -4.70 -7.75
C ILE A 220 -2.32 -3.72 -8.91
N ASN A 221 -3.45 -3.88 -9.58
CA ASN A 221 -3.90 -2.92 -10.59
C ASN A 221 -4.60 -1.72 -9.93
N ALA A 222 -4.21 -0.52 -10.35
CA ALA A 222 -4.88 0.74 -10.05
C ALA A 222 -5.18 1.50 -11.34
N GLN A 223 -6.34 2.16 -11.41
CA GLN A 223 -6.69 3.08 -12.49
C GLN A 223 -6.64 4.49 -11.94
N ILE A 224 -6.03 5.40 -12.70
CA ILE A 224 -5.87 6.80 -12.30
C ILE A 224 -6.47 7.68 -13.40
N ILE A 225 -7.27 8.64 -12.97
CA ILE A 225 -7.83 9.68 -13.81
C ILE A 225 -7.17 11.00 -13.42
N CYS A 226 -6.65 11.72 -14.41
CA CYS A 226 -6.08 13.05 -14.21
C CYS A 226 -6.59 14.06 -15.24
N ASP A 227 -6.53 15.34 -14.89
CA ASP A 227 -6.79 16.44 -15.81
C ASP A 227 -5.54 16.82 -16.64
N CYS A 228 -5.69 17.83 -17.51
CA CYS A 228 -4.60 18.36 -18.33
C CYS A 228 -3.46 19.00 -17.52
N ASP A 229 -3.75 19.45 -16.30
CA ASP A 229 -2.79 20.01 -15.35
C ASP A 229 -2.13 18.96 -14.45
N LYS A 230 -2.39 17.67 -14.73
CA LYS A 230 -1.83 16.50 -14.03
C LYS A 230 -2.32 16.35 -12.58
N TYR A 231 -3.44 16.97 -12.22
CA TYR A 231 -4.11 16.69 -10.95
C TYR A 231 -4.86 15.38 -11.05
N ILE A 232 -4.66 14.49 -10.08
CA ILE A 232 -5.42 13.25 -9.96
C ILE A 232 -6.81 13.60 -9.44
N THR A 233 -7.83 13.37 -10.25
CA THR A 233 -9.23 13.72 -9.95
C THR A 233 -10.02 12.52 -9.43
N SER A 234 -9.61 11.31 -9.81
CA SER A 234 -10.23 10.07 -9.34
C SER A 234 -9.27 8.89 -9.52
N PHE A 235 -9.41 7.87 -8.69
CA PHE A 235 -8.68 6.62 -8.84
C PHE A 235 -9.46 5.45 -8.25
N ILE A 236 -9.14 4.24 -8.68
CA ILE A 236 -9.55 2.98 -8.05
C ILE A 236 -8.32 2.08 -7.94
N THR A 237 -8.21 1.32 -6.86
CA THR A 237 -7.08 0.42 -6.60
C THR A 237 -7.56 -0.82 -5.85
N GLY A 238 -6.66 -1.78 -5.61
CA GLY A 238 -6.94 -3.02 -4.87
C GLY A 238 -7.39 -4.18 -5.74
N TRP A 239 -7.36 -4.04 -7.07
CA TRP A 239 -7.65 -5.14 -7.99
C TRP A 239 -6.40 -5.99 -8.22
N PRO A 240 -6.52 -7.31 -8.44
CA PRO A 240 -5.37 -8.14 -8.78
C PRO A 240 -4.72 -7.69 -10.09
N GLY A 241 -3.39 -7.75 -10.17
CA GLY A 241 -2.60 -7.32 -11.34
C GLY A 241 -2.92 -8.06 -12.64
N SER A 242 -3.49 -9.27 -12.55
CA SER A 242 -3.99 -10.02 -13.71
C SER A 242 -5.24 -9.41 -14.35
N CYS A 243 -5.98 -8.57 -13.62
CA CYS A 243 -7.19 -7.94 -14.15
C CYS A 243 -6.84 -6.86 -15.17
N GLY A 244 -7.42 -6.96 -16.37
CA GLY A 244 -7.27 -5.93 -17.41
C GLY A 244 -7.93 -4.60 -17.05
N ASP A 245 -7.35 -3.51 -17.54
CA ASP A 245 -7.72 -2.13 -17.18
C ASP A 245 -9.20 -1.81 -17.43
N SER A 246 -9.74 -2.19 -18.59
CA SER A 246 -11.17 -2.04 -18.90
C SER A 246 -12.08 -2.68 -17.84
N ARG A 247 -11.71 -3.85 -17.31
CA ARG A 247 -12.51 -4.53 -16.27
C ARG A 247 -12.52 -3.75 -14.96
N VAL A 248 -11.38 -3.18 -14.59
CA VAL A 248 -11.23 -2.38 -13.37
C VAL A 248 -11.97 -1.04 -13.53
N TYR A 249 -11.86 -0.41 -14.70
CA TYR A 249 -12.56 0.83 -15.01
C TYR A 249 -14.09 0.69 -14.93
N LYS A 250 -14.65 -0.43 -15.40
CA LYS A 250 -16.09 -0.75 -15.29
C LYS A 250 -16.62 -0.76 -13.85
N ARG A 251 -15.73 -0.84 -12.86
CA ARG A 251 -16.07 -0.83 -11.43
C ARG A 251 -15.99 0.56 -10.81
N MET A 252 -15.46 1.56 -11.52
CA MET A 252 -15.47 2.95 -11.07
C MET A 252 -16.88 3.54 -11.14
N GLN A 253 -17.20 4.40 -10.17
CA GLN A 253 -18.48 5.12 -10.13
C GLN A 253 -18.71 5.97 -11.40
N LEU A 254 -17.64 6.47 -12.00
CA LEU A 254 -17.69 7.24 -13.25
C LEU A 254 -18.21 6.42 -14.43
N HIS A 255 -17.95 5.12 -14.44
CA HIS A 255 -18.45 4.22 -15.48
C HIS A 255 -19.87 3.74 -15.15
N GLN A 256 -20.15 3.44 -13.88
CA GLN A 256 -21.46 2.92 -13.45
C GLN A 256 -22.56 3.99 -13.54
N ASN A 257 -22.22 5.24 -13.24
CA ASN A 257 -23.14 6.35 -13.06
C ASN A 257 -22.71 7.60 -13.84
N PRO A 258 -22.48 7.52 -15.17
CA PRO A 258 -21.82 8.58 -15.94
C PRO A 258 -22.56 9.92 -15.90
N SER A 259 -23.90 9.91 -15.82
CA SER A 259 -24.73 11.12 -15.77
C SER A 259 -24.48 12.02 -14.56
N HIS A 260 -23.90 11.48 -13.48
CA HIS A 260 -23.55 12.26 -12.29
C HIS A 260 -22.17 12.92 -12.38
N PHE A 261 -21.33 12.51 -13.36
CA PHE A 261 -19.95 12.97 -13.48
C PHE A 261 -19.69 13.74 -14.77
N PHE A 262 -20.41 13.43 -15.85
CA PHE A 262 -20.20 14.01 -17.16
C PHE A 262 -21.45 14.75 -17.64
N ASP A 263 -21.23 15.96 -18.16
CA ASP A 263 -22.25 16.67 -18.94
C ASP A 263 -22.27 16.10 -20.38
N GLU A 264 -23.30 16.43 -21.17
CA GLU A 264 -23.39 15.96 -22.55
C GLU A 264 -22.16 16.37 -23.38
N GLY A 265 -21.62 15.43 -24.13
CA GLY A 265 -20.42 15.61 -24.94
C GLY A 265 -19.10 15.53 -24.17
N GLN A 266 -19.12 15.37 -22.84
CA GLN A 266 -17.90 15.21 -22.05
C GLN A 266 -17.40 13.76 -21.99
N TYR A 267 -16.08 13.57 -22.12
CA TYR A 267 -15.46 12.24 -22.10
C TYR A 267 -14.02 12.26 -21.59
N LEU A 268 -13.47 11.06 -21.37
CA LEU A 268 -12.07 10.80 -21.04
C LEU A 268 -11.33 10.17 -22.21
N LEU A 269 -10.07 10.53 -22.38
CA LEU A 269 -9.16 9.86 -23.31
C LEU A 269 -8.47 8.67 -22.63
N ALA A 270 -8.42 7.52 -23.32
CA ALA A 270 -7.94 6.26 -22.76
C ALA A 270 -6.97 5.51 -23.69
N ASP A 271 -6.30 4.47 -23.17
CA ASP A 271 -5.54 3.56 -24.04
C ASP A 271 -6.43 2.61 -24.83
N LEU A 272 -5.79 1.84 -25.70
CA LEU A 272 -6.40 0.78 -26.49
C LEU A 272 -6.99 -0.36 -25.64
N ALA A 273 -6.61 -0.55 -24.38
CA ALA A 273 -7.17 -1.58 -23.51
C ALA A 273 -8.60 -1.24 -23.05
N TYR A 274 -9.03 0.03 -23.11
CA TYR A 274 -10.38 0.45 -22.74
C TYR A 274 -11.41 0.22 -23.85
N GLU A 275 -12.67 0.15 -23.43
CA GLU A 275 -13.82 0.04 -24.33
C GLU A 275 -14.35 1.43 -24.68
N LEU A 276 -14.76 1.61 -25.94
CA LEU A 276 -15.38 2.85 -26.40
C LEU A 276 -16.76 3.00 -25.76
N THR A 277 -17.00 4.13 -25.11
CA THR A 277 -18.30 4.51 -24.54
C THR A 277 -18.60 5.97 -24.84
N LYS A 278 -19.79 6.44 -24.45
CA LYS A 278 -20.14 7.88 -24.55
C LYS A 278 -19.20 8.78 -23.73
N THR A 279 -18.56 8.24 -22.70
CA THR A 279 -17.70 8.98 -21.75
C THR A 279 -16.24 8.56 -21.79
N VAL A 280 -15.85 7.62 -22.67
CA VAL A 280 -14.47 7.16 -22.83
C VAL A 280 -14.16 6.93 -24.30
N ILE A 281 -13.12 7.61 -24.79
CA ILE A 281 -12.61 7.47 -26.15
C ILE A 281 -11.22 6.82 -26.10
N PRO A 282 -11.10 5.53 -26.43
CA PRO A 282 -9.82 4.83 -26.56
C PRO A 282 -9.18 5.08 -27.94
N ALA A 283 -7.91 4.69 -28.06
CA ALA A 283 -7.25 4.58 -29.37
C ALA A 283 -7.87 3.48 -30.24
N TYR A 284 -7.85 3.65 -31.56
CA TYR A 284 -8.25 2.62 -32.51
C TYR A 284 -7.32 1.40 -32.45
N LYS A 285 -7.91 0.19 -32.50
CA LYS A 285 -7.19 -1.09 -32.61
C LYS A 285 -6.99 -1.51 -34.06
N SER A 286 -6.02 -2.37 -34.32
CA SER A 286 -5.88 -3.05 -35.62
C SER A 286 -7.12 -3.93 -35.88
N PRO A 287 -7.67 -3.96 -37.11
CA PRO A 287 -7.13 -3.35 -38.34
C PRO A 287 -7.56 -1.89 -38.58
N ALA A 288 -8.52 -1.36 -37.80
CA ALA A 288 -9.02 0.01 -37.98
C ALA A 288 -7.92 1.07 -37.81
N SER A 289 -6.92 0.82 -36.96
CA SER A 289 -5.75 1.69 -36.79
C SER A 289 -4.88 1.85 -38.04
N ASN A 290 -5.02 0.98 -39.05
CA ASN A 290 -4.23 1.04 -40.28
C ASN A 290 -4.81 2.04 -41.30
N ILE A 291 -6.04 2.51 -41.08
CA ILE A 291 -6.64 3.59 -41.87
C ILE A 291 -5.91 4.88 -41.51
N ARG A 292 -5.48 5.65 -42.53
CA ARG A 292 -4.64 6.84 -42.34
C ARG A 292 -5.22 7.83 -41.33
N LEU A 293 -6.51 8.12 -41.43
CA LEU A 293 -7.21 9.02 -40.50
C LEU A 293 -7.16 8.52 -39.04
N ASN A 294 -7.35 7.22 -38.82
CA ASN A 294 -7.30 6.63 -37.48
C ASN A 294 -5.88 6.57 -36.93
N LEU A 295 -4.88 6.44 -37.82
CA LEU A 295 -3.47 6.52 -37.46
C LEU A 295 -3.09 7.93 -37.01
N ASP A 296 -3.53 8.96 -37.74
CA ASP A 296 -3.32 10.36 -37.38
C ASP A 296 -4.06 10.70 -36.07
N PHE A 297 -5.30 10.21 -35.88
CA PHE A 297 -6.01 10.32 -34.60
C PHE A 297 -5.25 9.67 -33.44
N ASN A 298 -4.80 8.42 -33.61
CA ASN A 298 -4.04 7.69 -32.60
C ASN A 298 -2.73 8.41 -32.24
N TYR A 299 -2.07 9.04 -33.22
CA TYR A 299 -0.88 9.85 -33.01
C TYR A 299 -1.17 11.07 -32.12
N CYS A 300 -2.22 11.85 -32.43
CA CYS A 300 -2.64 12.98 -31.61
C CYS A 300 -3.05 12.54 -30.20
N LEU A 301 -3.83 11.46 -30.09
CA LEU A 301 -4.26 10.91 -28.80
C LEU A 301 -3.06 10.45 -27.97
N ALA A 302 -2.09 9.78 -28.59
CA ALA A 302 -0.87 9.36 -27.90
C ALA A 302 -0.07 10.55 -27.37
N LYS A 303 0.00 11.66 -28.12
CA LYS A 303 0.66 12.90 -27.72
C LYS A 303 -0.01 13.54 -26.50
N SER A 304 -1.33 13.74 -26.52
CA SER A 304 -2.04 14.31 -25.36
C SER A 304 -1.97 13.39 -24.13
N ARG A 305 -2.07 12.07 -24.32
CA ARG A 305 -1.98 11.08 -23.22
C ARG A 305 -0.62 11.01 -22.53
N VAL A 306 0.43 11.64 -23.08
CA VAL A 306 1.72 11.80 -22.38
C VAL A 306 1.53 12.46 -21.01
N GLN A 307 0.55 13.37 -20.88
CA GLN A 307 0.23 14.04 -19.62
C GLN A 307 -0.10 13.03 -18.51
N ASN A 308 -0.98 12.06 -18.79
CA ASN A 308 -1.35 11.02 -17.82
C ASN A 308 -0.19 10.09 -17.46
N LYS A 309 0.55 9.62 -18.49
CA LYS A 309 1.74 8.79 -18.26
C LYS A 309 2.77 9.50 -17.39
N HIS A 310 2.96 10.81 -17.59
CA HIS A 310 3.81 11.63 -16.75
C HIS A 310 3.25 11.76 -15.33
N THR A 311 1.95 11.96 -15.13
CA THR A 311 1.31 11.98 -13.81
C THR A 311 1.61 10.70 -13.02
N ILE A 312 1.39 9.54 -13.65
CA ILE A 312 1.65 8.22 -13.04
C ILE A 312 3.15 8.03 -12.77
N GLY A 313 4.01 8.44 -13.71
CA GLY A 313 5.46 8.38 -13.58
C GLY A 313 5.96 9.22 -12.40
N VAL A 314 5.50 10.47 -12.29
CA VAL A 314 5.82 11.37 -11.17
C VAL A 314 5.32 10.78 -9.85
N LEU A 315 4.07 10.28 -9.81
CA LEU A 315 3.51 9.64 -8.61
C LEU A 315 4.41 8.50 -8.10
N LYS A 316 4.83 7.60 -8.99
CA LYS A 316 5.70 6.46 -8.64
C LYS A 316 7.14 6.85 -8.35
N ALA A 317 7.66 7.91 -8.98
CA ALA A 317 8.99 8.43 -8.68
C ALA A 317 9.02 9.10 -7.31
N TRP A 318 7.97 9.86 -6.98
CA TRP A 318 7.83 10.58 -5.73
C TRP A 318 7.62 9.64 -4.55
N TRP A 319 6.73 8.65 -4.72
CA TRP A 319 6.45 7.59 -3.76
C TRP A 319 7.04 6.28 -4.24
N SER A 320 8.36 6.15 -4.11
CA SER A 320 9.07 4.97 -4.61
C SER A 320 8.54 3.65 -4.03
N SER A 321 7.87 3.67 -2.87
CA SER A 321 7.19 2.48 -2.34
C SER A 321 6.15 1.87 -3.28
N LEU A 322 5.64 2.62 -4.26
CA LEU A 322 4.72 2.13 -5.28
C LEU A 322 5.41 1.33 -6.40
N GLN A 323 6.74 1.38 -6.48
CA GLN A 323 7.52 0.61 -7.45
C GLN A 323 7.75 -0.83 -6.98
N GLU A 324 7.80 -1.04 -5.67
CA GLU A 324 7.90 -2.36 -5.05
C GLU A 324 7.30 -2.29 -3.65
N MET A 325 6.01 -2.59 -3.55
CA MET A 325 5.24 -2.42 -2.33
C MET A 325 5.47 -3.61 -1.39
N ARG A 326 6.00 -3.30 -0.19
CA ARG A 326 6.19 -4.26 0.91
C ARG A 326 4.95 -4.34 1.79
N LEU A 327 3.87 -4.85 1.20
CA LEU A 327 2.63 -5.17 1.90
C LEU A 327 2.53 -6.69 2.07
N HIS A 328 2.21 -7.16 3.27
CA HIS A 328 1.79 -8.55 3.48
C HIS A 328 0.29 -8.62 3.27
N LEU A 329 -0.12 -9.14 2.12
CA LEU A 329 -1.49 -9.55 1.87
C LEU A 329 -1.60 -11.00 2.37
N TYR A 330 -2.41 -11.21 3.41
CA TYR A 330 -2.62 -12.54 4.00
C TYR A 330 -3.67 -13.32 3.23
#